data_AF-A0A1B7WNR7-F1
#
_entry.id   AF-A0A1B7WNR7-F1
#
_cell.length_a   1.000
_cell.length_b   1.000
_cell.length_c   1.000
_cell.angle_alpha   90.00
_cell.angle_beta   90.00
_cell.angle_gamma   90.00
#
_symmetry.space_group_name_H-M   'P 1'
#
loop_
_entity.id
_entity.type
_entity.pdbx_description
1 polymer ?
#
loop_
_entity_poly.entity_id
_entity_poly.type
_entity_poly.pdbx_seq_one_letter_code
_entity_poly.pdbx_strand_id
1 'polypeptide(L)'
;MHIEFLVEEVSTEIALKEIVPKIIGNVHTFNIHNFQNKDRLLKRLPERMKSYANFIPDDWRIVILVDEDRSDCQELKKKLCDATNIVTQKKGNIVLHRIVVEELESWFIGDVAAIRAEYEKIPASLSQQAKFRNPDTIKGGTWEELDKILKRYGYETGLQKMDFAQKVSPHMDVENNQSRSFQVFRDGLRRMIS
;
A
#
# COMPACT_ATOMS: atom_id res chain seq x y z
N MET A 1 20.67 -5.03 0.15
CA MET A 1 19.74 -5.02 -1.00
C MET A 1 19.00 -3.71 -1.07
N HIS A 2 18.58 -3.34 -2.27
CA HIS A 2 17.80 -2.14 -2.55
C HIS A 2 16.41 -2.51 -3.08
N ILE A 3 15.37 -1.77 -2.70
CA ILE A 3 14.00 -2.03 -3.16
C ILE A 3 13.44 -0.80 -3.88
N GLU A 4 12.98 -1.01 -5.11
CA GLU A 4 12.30 0.00 -5.94
C GLU A 4 10.79 -0.17 -5.82
N PHE A 5 10.12 0.76 -5.14
CA PHE A 5 8.66 0.78 -5.05
C PHE A 5 8.08 1.60 -6.19
N LEU A 6 7.19 1.01 -6.98
CA LEU A 6 6.41 1.71 -8.00
C LEU A 6 4.98 1.81 -7.49
N VAL A 7 4.55 3.00 -7.13
CA VAL A 7 3.27 3.25 -6.47
C VAL A 7 2.37 4.15 -7.28
N GLU A 8 1.07 3.95 -7.09
CA GLU A 8 0.02 4.64 -7.81
C GLU A 8 -0.10 6.13 -7.44
N GLU A 9 -0.19 6.44 -6.15
CA GLU A 9 -0.58 7.77 -5.66
C GLU A 9 0.34 8.33 -4.56
N VAL A 10 0.14 9.62 -4.24
CA VAL A 10 0.97 10.39 -3.28
C VAL A 10 0.75 9.94 -1.83
N SER A 11 -0.49 9.64 -1.42
CA SER A 11 -0.77 9.11 -0.08
C SER A 11 -0.04 7.79 0.17
N THR A 12 0.01 6.90 -0.81
CA THR A 12 0.76 5.64 -0.73
C THR A 12 2.25 5.90 -0.59
N GLU A 13 2.82 6.84 -1.35
CA GLU A 13 4.23 7.22 -1.18
C GLU A 13 4.53 7.71 0.25
N ILE A 14 3.69 8.60 0.78
CA ILE A 14 3.84 9.14 2.14
C ILE A 14 3.76 8.00 3.17
N ALA A 15 2.76 7.13 3.06
CA ALA A 15 2.56 6.02 3.97
C ALA A 15 3.74 5.04 3.95
N LEU A 16 4.23 4.66 2.76
CA LEU A 16 5.32 3.70 2.64
C LEU A 16 6.65 4.23 3.17
N LYS A 17 6.91 5.55 3.14
CA LYS A 17 8.12 6.13 3.76
C LYS A 17 8.21 5.81 5.25
N GLU A 18 7.07 5.76 5.95
CA GLU A 18 7.00 5.45 7.38
C GLU A 18 6.86 3.94 7.65
N ILE A 19 6.10 3.23 6.82
CA ILE A 19 5.75 1.82 7.04
C ILE A 19 6.89 0.89 6.64
N VAL A 20 7.55 1.12 5.49
CA VAL A 20 8.56 0.20 4.97
C VAL A 20 9.72 -0.01 5.93
N PRO A 21 10.34 1.03 6.54
CA PRO A 21 11.41 0.85 7.52
C PRO A 21 11.02 -0.04 8.71
N LYS A 22 9.76 0.02 9.15
CA LYS A 22 9.23 -0.83 10.23
C LYS A 22 9.15 -2.31 9.82
N ILE A 23 9.00 -2.60 8.52
CA ILE A 23 8.86 -3.96 8.00
C ILE A 23 10.22 -4.58 7.66
N ILE A 24 11.10 -3.82 7.01
CA ILE A 24 12.37 -4.32 6.47
C ILE A 24 13.59 -3.96 7.33
N GLY A 25 13.41 -3.13 8.36
CA GLY A 25 14.49 -2.62 9.19
C GLY A 25 15.39 -1.61 8.48
N ASN A 26 16.47 -1.21 9.16
CA ASN A 26 17.37 -0.13 8.70
C ASN A 26 18.59 -0.62 7.90
N VAL A 27 18.68 -1.93 7.64
CA VAL A 27 19.81 -2.55 6.90
C VAL A 27 19.59 -2.55 5.40
N HIS A 28 18.38 -2.25 4.94
CA HIS A 28 18.00 -2.23 3.53
C HIS A 28 17.66 -0.81 3.10
N THR A 29 17.90 -0.50 1.83
CA THR A 29 17.56 0.81 1.26
C THR A 29 16.38 0.67 0.32
N PHE A 30 15.62 1.74 0.13
CA PHE A 30 14.52 1.76 -0.82
C PHE A 30 14.30 3.14 -1.41
N ASN A 31 13.72 3.16 -2.60
CA ASN A 31 13.19 4.36 -3.24
C ASN A 31 11.73 4.14 -3.60
N ILE A 32 10.95 5.22 -3.63
CA ILE A 32 9.55 5.19 -4.06
C ILE A 32 9.39 6.07 -5.28
N HIS A 33 8.82 5.50 -6.33
CA HIS A 33 8.47 6.15 -7.57
C HIS A 33 6.96 6.22 -7.70
N ASN A 34 6.44 7.42 -7.55
CA ASN A 34 5.04 7.73 -7.66
C ASN A 34 4.64 8.03 -9.12
N PHE A 35 3.62 7.35 -9.61
CA PHE A 35 3.12 7.48 -10.98
C PHE A 35 1.89 8.39 -11.11
N GLN A 36 1.44 9.00 -10.01
CA GLN A 36 0.31 9.92 -9.87
C GLN A 36 -1.08 9.29 -10.04
N ASN A 37 -1.23 8.24 -10.84
CA ASN A 37 -2.44 7.44 -10.94
C ASN A 37 -2.17 6.05 -11.57
N LYS A 38 -3.15 5.15 -11.45
CA LYS A 38 -3.10 3.77 -11.99
C LYS A 38 -2.81 3.71 -13.46
N ASP A 39 -3.54 4.48 -14.26
CA ASP A 39 -3.48 4.39 -15.72
C ASP A 39 -2.08 4.76 -16.22
N ARG A 40 -1.49 5.81 -15.64
CA ARG A 40 -0.14 6.23 -15.94
C ARG A 40 0.88 5.19 -15.46
N LEU A 41 0.68 4.58 -14.29
CA LEU A 41 1.52 3.49 -13.81
C LEU A 41 1.50 2.32 -14.80
N LEU A 42 0.31 1.79 -15.11
CA LEU A 42 0.13 0.65 -16.01
C LEU A 42 0.68 0.94 -17.41
N LYS A 43 0.48 2.15 -17.93
CA LYS A 43 1.01 2.55 -19.24
C LYS A 43 2.54 2.63 -19.27
N ARG A 44 3.18 3.06 -18.18
CA ARG A 44 4.64 3.26 -18.11
C ARG A 44 5.41 2.05 -17.61
N LEU A 45 4.74 1.11 -16.93
CA LEU A 45 5.36 -0.11 -16.43
C LEU A 45 6.15 -0.87 -17.51
N PRO A 46 5.60 -1.17 -18.71
CA PRO A 46 6.33 -1.95 -19.70
C PRO A 46 7.66 -1.32 -20.12
N GLU A 47 7.70 -0.01 -20.31
CA GLU A 47 8.92 0.73 -20.67
C GLU A 47 9.95 0.68 -19.53
N ARG A 48 9.50 0.94 -18.29
CA ARG A 48 10.38 0.88 -17.12
C ARG A 48 10.93 -0.52 -16.88
N MET A 49 10.11 -1.56 -17.06
CA MET A 49 10.51 -2.96 -16.94
C MET A 49 11.53 -3.36 -18.02
N LYS A 50 11.44 -2.83 -19.25
CA LYS A 50 12.49 -3.04 -20.27
C LYS A 50 13.84 -2.47 -19.82
N SER A 51 13.84 -1.29 -19.20
CA SER A 51 15.06 -0.69 -18.65
C SER A 51 15.64 -1.53 -17.51
N TYR A 52 14.80 -1.88 -16.52
CA TYR A 52 15.24 -2.72 -15.40
C TYR A 52 15.76 -4.08 -15.86
N ALA A 53 15.11 -4.74 -16.83
CA ALA A 53 15.54 -6.04 -17.33
C ALA A 53 16.96 -6.02 -17.95
N ASN A 54 17.45 -4.84 -18.37
CA ASN A 54 18.79 -4.68 -18.92
C ASN A 54 19.82 -4.20 -17.88
N PHE A 55 19.42 -3.35 -16.93
CA PHE A 55 20.37 -2.60 -16.08
C PHE A 55 20.21 -2.80 -14.58
N ILE A 56 19.16 -3.48 -14.11
CA ILE A 56 18.95 -3.62 -12.67
C ILE A 56 20.05 -4.50 -12.04
N PRO A 57 20.69 -4.05 -10.94
CA PRO A 57 21.64 -4.87 -10.19
C PRO A 57 20.99 -6.12 -9.59
N ASP A 58 21.78 -7.16 -9.37
CA ASP A 58 21.26 -8.47 -8.96
C ASP A 58 20.72 -8.47 -7.50
N ASP A 59 21.22 -7.56 -6.67
CA ASP A 59 20.76 -7.36 -5.29
C ASP A 59 19.59 -6.37 -5.17
N TRP A 60 19.00 -5.93 -6.30
CA TRP A 60 17.83 -5.07 -6.29
C TRP A 60 16.54 -5.87 -6.45
N ARG A 61 15.47 -5.34 -5.87
CA ARG A 61 14.12 -5.89 -5.97
C ARG A 61 13.14 -4.81 -6.35
N ILE A 62 12.03 -5.21 -6.98
CA ILE A 62 10.98 -4.28 -7.41
C ILE A 62 9.69 -4.65 -6.70
N VAL A 63 9.01 -3.67 -6.12
CA VAL A 63 7.68 -3.81 -5.55
C VAL A 63 6.74 -2.90 -6.33
N ILE A 64 5.67 -3.47 -6.86
CA ILE A 64 4.61 -2.69 -7.51
C ILE A 64 3.39 -2.75 -6.61
N LEU A 65 2.90 -1.59 -6.19
CA LEU A 65 1.73 -1.46 -5.33
C LEU A 65 0.70 -0.54 -6.00
N VAL A 66 -0.49 -1.08 -6.23
CA VAL A 66 -1.63 -0.37 -6.81
C VAL A 66 -2.87 -0.63 -5.98
N ASP A 67 -3.85 0.26 -6.07
CA ASP A 67 -5.12 0.08 -5.39
C ASP A 67 -6.04 -0.79 -6.26
N GLU A 68 -6.98 -1.49 -5.64
CA GLU A 68 -8.00 -2.25 -6.38
C GLU A 68 -8.98 -1.28 -7.06
N ASP A 69 -9.43 -0.23 -6.36
CA ASP A 69 -10.48 0.73 -6.77
C ASP A 69 -11.69 0.05 -7.43
N ARG A 70 -12.14 -1.08 -6.88
CA ARG A 70 -13.27 -1.87 -7.40
C ARG A 70 -13.03 -2.50 -8.78
N SER A 71 -11.77 -2.59 -9.22
CA SER A 71 -11.37 -3.37 -10.40
C SER A 71 -11.41 -4.87 -10.10
N ASP A 72 -11.48 -5.71 -11.13
CA ASP A 72 -11.23 -7.14 -10.96
C ASP A 72 -9.76 -7.35 -10.54
N CYS A 73 -9.57 -7.77 -9.29
CA CYS A 73 -8.24 -7.99 -8.71
C CYS A 73 -7.42 -9.04 -9.49
N GLN A 74 -8.06 -10.06 -10.07
CA GLN A 74 -7.37 -11.07 -10.87
C GLN A 74 -6.93 -10.49 -12.22
N GLU A 75 -7.79 -9.71 -12.87
CA GLU A 75 -7.45 -9.04 -14.13
C GLU A 75 -6.33 -8.01 -13.92
N LEU A 76 -6.42 -7.21 -12.85
CA LEU A 76 -5.38 -6.24 -12.48
C LEU A 76 -4.05 -6.95 -12.20
N LYS A 77 -4.06 -8.03 -11.40
CA LYS A 77 -2.86 -8.83 -11.12
C LYS A 77 -2.27 -9.40 -12.41
N LYS A 78 -3.10 -9.89 -13.33
CA LYS A 78 -2.65 -10.38 -14.63
C LYS A 78 -1.97 -9.27 -15.45
N LYS A 79 -2.56 -8.09 -15.55
CA LYS A 79 -1.97 -6.93 -16.24
C LYS A 79 -0.58 -6.57 -15.68
N LEU A 80 -0.42 -6.58 -14.35
CA LEU A 80 0.86 -6.33 -13.70
C LEU A 80 1.91 -7.41 -14.00
N CYS A 81 1.51 -8.69 -13.95
CA CYS A 81 2.38 -9.80 -14.32
C CYS A 81 2.82 -9.71 -15.79
N ASP A 82 1.88 -9.46 -16.70
CA ASP A 82 2.16 -9.33 -18.13
C ASP A 82 3.14 -8.18 -18.41
N ALA A 83 2.94 -7.02 -17.76
CA ALA A 83 3.80 -5.84 -17.91
C ALA A 83 5.24 -6.03 -17.39
N THR A 84 5.44 -7.00 -16.49
CA THR A 84 6.72 -7.24 -15.80
C THR A 84 7.41 -8.53 -16.24
N ASN A 85 6.78 -9.27 -17.16
CA ASN A 85 7.25 -10.57 -17.63
C ASN A 85 8.70 -10.51 -18.17
N ILE A 86 9.08 -9.42 -18.86
CA ILE A 86 10.45 -9.27 -19.38
C ILE A 86 11.52 -9.27 -18.28
N VAL A 87 11.25 -8.68 -17.12
CA VAL A 87 12.16 -8.71 -15.98
C VAL A 87 12.22 -10.13 -15.42
N THR A 88 11.07 -10.78 -15.26
CA THR A 88 10.98 -12.15 -14.75
C THR A 88 11.78 -13.12 -15.62
N GLN A 89 11.69 -12.98 -16.95
CA GLN A 89 12.41 -13.82 -17.91
C GLN A 89 13.93 -13.60 -17.87
N LYS A 90 14.40 -12.36 -17.70
CA LYS A 90 15.83 -12.03 -17.76
C LYS A 90 16.55 -12.10 -16.41
N LYS A 91 15.85 -11.83 -15.32
CA LYS A 91 16.41 -11.62 -13.97
C LYS A 91 15.82 -12.55 -12.91
N GLY A 92 14.88 -13.42 -13.29
CA GLY A 92 14.15 -14.27 -12.37
C GLY A 92 13.10 -13.51 -11.57
N ASN A 93 12.55 -14.15 -10.54
CA ASN A 93 11.42 -13.62 -9.78
C ASN A 93 11.84 -12.54 -8.76
N ILE A 94 12.21 -11.36 -9.25
CA ILE A 94 12.63 -10.20 -8.45
C ILE A 94 11.54 -9.12 -8.29
N VAL A 95 10.33 -9.37 -8.81
CA VAL A 95 9.21 -8.42 -8.80
C VAL A 95 8.09 -8.92 -7.91
N LEU A 96 7.68 -8.11 -6.93
CA LEU A 96 6.53 -8.35 -6.07
C LEU A 96 5.39 -7.42 -6.44
N HIS A 97 4.33 -7.96 -7.06
CA HIS A 97 3.10 -7.18 -7.26
C HIS A 97 2.13 -7.39 -6.10
N ARG A 98 1.67 -6.27 -5.56
CA ARG A 98 0.71 -6.19 -4.48
C ARG A 98 -0.43 -5.26 -4.88
N ILE A 99 -1.61 -5.62 -4.40
CA ILE A 99 -2.84 -4.89 -4.61
C ILE A 99 -3.36 -4.56 -3.22
N VAL A 100 -3.56 -3.28 -2.98
CA VAL A 100 -4.27 -2.79 -1.81
C VAL A 100 -5.76 -3.07 -2.06
N VAL A 101 -6.42 -3.83 -1.19
CA VAL A 101 -7.81 -4.24 -1.43
C VAL A 101 -8.77 -3.17 -0.91
N GLU A 102 -9.77 -2.90 -1.75
CA GLU A 102 -10.40 -1.60 -1.95
C GLU A 102 -9.38 -0.47 -2.25
N GLU A 103 -8.81 0.17 -1.23
CA GLU A 103 -7.96 1.38 -1.33
C GLU A 103 -6.99 1.46 -0.13
N LEU A 104 -5.97 2.34 -0.16
CA LEU A 104 -5.00 2.52 0.94
C LEU A 104 -5.65 2.73 2.30
N GLU A 105 -6.82 3.37 2.34
CA GLU A 105 -7.55 3.60 3.59
C GLU A 105 -7.92 2.31 4.35
N SER A 106 -8.01 1.16 3.68
CA SER A 106 -8.26 -0.12 4.33
C SER A 106 -7.09 -0.53 5.24
N TRP A 107 -5.86 -0.15 4.88
CA TRP A 107 -4.68 -0.41 5.71
C TRP A 107 -4.71 0.44 6.98
N PHE A 108 -5.16 1.69 6.90
CA PHE A 108 -5.32 2.54 8.08
C PHE A 108 -6.43 2.02 9.00
N ILE A 109 -7.59 1.63 8.46
CA ILE A 109 -8.66 1.04 9.28
C ILE A 109 -8.24 -0.29 9.91
N GLY A 110 -7.33 -1.02 9.25
CA GLY A 110 -6.68 -2.20 9.82
C GLY A 110 -5.90 -1.93 11.10
N ASP A 111 -5.60 -0.67 11.41
CA ASP A 111 -4.99 -0.24 12.66
C ASP A 111 -5.69 1.00 13.24
N VAL A 112 -6.85 0.77 13.86
CA VAL A 112 -7.59 1.81 14.58
C VAL A 112 -6.76 2.47 15.68
N ALA A 113 -5.78 1.79 16.28
CA ALA A 113 -4.96 2.38 17.32
C ALA A 113 -4.07 3.50 16.74
N ALA A 114 -3.48 3.28 15.56
CA ALA A 114 -2.74 4.31 14.84
C ALA A 114 -3.59 5.51 14.46
N ILE A 115 -4.83 5.29 14.01
CA ILE A 115 -5.77 6.39 13.74
C ILE A 115 -6.01 7.20 15.03
N ARG A 116 -6.25 6.53 16.16
CA ARG A 116 -6.57 7.18 17.44
C ARG A 116 -5.40 7.95 18.05
N ALA A 117 -4.16 7.64 17.69
CA ALA A 117 -3.00 8.39 18.12
C ALA A 117 -3.05 9.86 17.65
N GLU A 118 -3.74 10.14 16.54
CA GLU A 118 -3.90 11.48 15.96
C GLU A 118 -5.36 11.98 16.06
N TYR A 119 -6.31 11.05 16.02
CA TYR A 119 -7.74 11.31 16.03
C TYR A 119 -8.40 10.75 17.30
N GLU A 120 -8.02 11.29 18.46
CA GLU A 120 -8.39 10.79 19.80
C GLU A 120 -9.90 10.60 20.04
N LYS A 121 -10.76 11.38 19.36
CA LYS A 121 -12.22 11.28 19.49
C LYS A 121 -12.80 10.00 18.88
N ILE A 122 -12.03 9.31 18.03
CA ILE A 122 -12.44 8.02 17.46
C ILE A 122 -12.41 6.95 18.56
N PRO A 123 -13.48 6.15 18.73
CA PRO A 123 -13.54 5.15 19.79
C PRO A 123 -12.69 3.92 19.47
N ALA A 124 -12.08 3.33 20.50
CA ALA A 124 -11.33 2.07 20.38
C ALA A 124 -12.16 0.93 19.79
N SER A 125 -13.46 0.91 20.13
CA SER A 125 -14.41 -0.11 19.71
C SER A 125 -14.73 -0.06 18.21
N LEU A 126 -14.22 0.91 17.45
CA LEU A 126 -14.41 0.96 16.00
C LEU A 126 -13.95 -0.34 15.33
N SER A 127 -12.80 -0.90 15.72
CA SER A 127 -12.28 -2.17 15.19
C SER A 127 -13.16 -3.38 15.51
N GLN A 128 -14.00 -3.30 16.56
CA GLN A 128 -14.91 -4.36 16.97
C GLN A 128 -16.23 -4.33 16.20
N GLN A 129 -16.53 -3.23 15.50
CA GLN A 129 -17.77 -3.13 14.74
C GLN A 129 -17.72 -4.07 13.54
N ALA A 130 -18.86 -4.72 13.26
CA ALA A 130 -18.96 -5.75 12.23
C ALA A 130 -18.51 -5.29 10.83
N LYS A 131 -18.58 -3.98 10.56
CA LYS A 131 -18.16 -3.35 9.30
C LYS A 131 -16.63 -3.17 9.19
N PHE A 132 -15.94 -2.92 10.30
CA PHE A 132 -14.52 -2.53 10.32
C PHE A 132 -13.58 -3.66 10.74
N ARG A 133 -14.11 -4.76 11.30
CA ARG A 133 -13.32 -5.96 11.64
C ARG A 133 -12.61 -6.63 10.45
N ASN A 134 -13.04 -6.33 9.23
CA ASN A 134 -12.36 -6.76 8.00
C ASN A 134 -12.29 -5.57 7.02
N PRO A 135 -11.23 -4.74 7.14
CA PRO A 135 -11.10 -3.49 6.40
C PRO A 135 -11.15 -3.68 4.88
N ASP A 136 -10.58 -4.78 4.37
CA ASP A 136 -10.52 -5.08 2.93
C ASP A 136 -11.90 -5.45 2.34
N THR A 137 -12.94 -5.56 3.17
CA THR A 137 -14.32 -5.89 2.74
C THR A 137 -15.30 -4.75 2.92
N ILE A 138 -14.80 -3.57 3.31
CA ILE A 138 -15.59 -2.36 3.29
C ILE A 138 -16.07 -2.17 1.85
N LYS A 139 -17.34 -1.82 1.69
CA LYS A 139 -17.97 -1.67 0.38
C LYS A 139 -18.42 -0.23 0.21
N GLY A 140 -18.25 0.28 -0.99
CA GLY A 140 -18.66 1.65 -1.32
C GLY A 140 -17.57 2.68 -1.09
N GLY A 141 -16.31 2.22 -1.05
CA GLY A 141 -15.09 2.99 -0.94
C GLY A 141 -14.65 3.17 0.50
N THR A 142 -13.39 2.82 0.78
CA THR A 142 -12.86 2.85 2.13
C THR A 142 -12.56 4.31 2.52
N TRP A 143 -12.12 5.11 1.55
CA TRP A 143 -11.97 6.56 1.69
C TRP A 143 -13.28 7.24 2.14
N GLU A 144 -14.41 6.96 1.48
CA GLU A 144 -15.70 7.59 1.82
C GLU A 144 -16.16 7.19 3.21
N GLU A 145 -15.86 5.97 3.64
CA GLU A 145 -16.21 5.50 4.97
C GLU A 145 -15.34 6.13 6.06
N LEU A 146 -14.04 6.23 5.82
CA LEU A 146 -13.13 6.89 6.75
C LEU A 146 -13.43 8.39 6.88
N ASP A 147 -13.79 9.07 5.77
CA ASP A 147 -14.28 10.44 5.79
C ASP A 147 -15.55 10.60 6.65
N LYS A 148 -16.53 9.69 6.52
CA LYS A 148 -17.73 9.68 7.35
C LYS A 148 -17.41 9.45 8.82
N ILE A 149 -16.48 8.56 9.14
CA ILE A 149 -16.03 8.33 10.53
C ILE A 149 -15.45 9.61 11.10
N LEU A 150 -14.52 10.26 10.39
CA LEU A 150 -13.88 11.49 10.83
C LEU A 150 -14.91 12.59 11.10
N LYS A 151 -15.82 12.84 10.15
CA LYS A 151 -16.89 13.83 10.32
C LYS A 151 -17.81 13.50 11.49
N ARG A 152 -18.20 12.23 11.66
CA ARG A 152 -19.07 11.78 12.76
C ARG A 152 -18.46 12.07 14.13
N TYR A 153 -17.15 11.94 14.29
CA TYR A 153 -16.47 12.19 15.55
C TYR A 153 -15.90 13.62 15.68
N GLY A 154 -16.41 14.56 14.88
CA GLY A 154 -16.15 15.99 15.06
C GLY A 154 -14.87 16.51 14.39
N TYR A 155 -14.41 15.84 13.32
CA TYR A 155 -13.37 16.33 12.42
C TYR A 155 -14.05 16.83 11.13
N GLU A 156 -14.51 18.09 11.14
CA GLU A 156 -15.40 18.65 10.11
C GLU A 156 -14.81 18.67 8.70
N THR A 157 -13.49 18.86 8.60
CA THR A 157 -12.75 18.84 7.33
C THR A 157 -12.77 17.47 6.65
N GLY A 158 -13.11 16.41 7.40
CA GLY A 158 -13.09 15.05 6.89
C GLY A 158 -11.69 14.55 6.57
N LEU A 159 -11.63 13.58 5.65
CA LEU A 159 -10.39 12.93 5.26
C LEU A 159 -9.62 13.80 4.25
N GLN A 160 -8.38 14.14 4.57
CA GLN A 160 -7.42 14.76 3.67
C GLN A 160 -6.29 13.75 3.42
N LYS A 161 -6.38 12.93 2.36
CA LYS A 161 -5.57 11.70 2.18
C LYS A 161 -4.08 11.85 2.52
N MET A 162 -3.44 12.89 1.98
CA MET A 162 -2.00 13.12 2.20
C MET A 162 -1.68 13.48 3.66
N ASP A 163 -2.45 14.42 4.25
CA ASP A 163 -2.27 14.84 5.65
C ASP A 163 -2.56 13.69 6.62
N PHE A 164 -3.62 12.93 6.34
CA PHE A 164 -3.99 11.75 7.11
C PHE A 164 -2.90 10.67 7.04
N ALA A 165 -2.41 10.34 5.84
CA ALA A 165 -1.32 9.39 5.67
C ALA A 165 -0.05 9.84 6.41
N GLN A 166 0.30 11.13 6.35
CA GLN A 166 1.47 11.69 7.02
C GLN A 166 1.38 11.58 8.54
N LYS A 167 0.19 11.79 9.11
CA LYS A 167 -0.04 11.77 10.56
C LYS A 167 -0.18 10.35 11.11
N VAL A 168 -0.89 9.47 10.41
CA VAL A 168 -1.27 8.14 10.93
C VAL A 168 -0.19 7.08 10.67
N SER A 169 0.50 7.12 9.52
CA SER A 169 1.50 6.09 9.16
C SER A 169 2.64 5.93 10.18
N PRO A 170 3.17 7.00 10.81
CA PRO A 170 4.15 6.89 11.89
C PRO A 170 3.67 6.06 13.09
N HIS A 171 2.37 5.97 13.34
CA HIS A 171 1.80 5.21 14.46
C HIS A 171 1.37 3.79 14.10
N MET A 172 1.37 3.43 12.81
CA MET A 172 0.95 2.09 12.37
C MET A 172 1.83 0.99 12.96
N ASP A 173 1.18 0.02 13.61
CA ASP A 173 1.73 -1.25 14.05
C ASP A 173 1.68 -2.25 12.89
N VAL A 174 2.85 -2.54 12.33
CA VAL A 174 2.97 -3.45 11.19
C VAL A 174 2.77 -4.91 11.57
N GLU A 175 2.84 -5.29 12.86
CA GLU A 175 2.61 -6.67 13.30
C GLU A 175 1.12 -6.99 13.44
N ASN A 176 0.37 -6.04 14.01
CA ASN A 176 -1.01 -6.26 14.44
C ASN A 176 -2.09 -5.67 13.52
N ASN A 177 -1.71 -5.17 12.34
CA ASN A 177 -2.66 -4.65 11.37
C ASN A 177 -3.63 -5.75 10.86
N GLN A 178 -4.92 -5.44 10.88
CA GLN A 178 -6.01 -6.39 10.56
C GLN A 178 -6.35 -6.46 9.06
N SER A 179 -5.85 -5.56 8.21
CA SER A 179 -6.02 -5.67 6.76
C SER A 179 -5.23 -6.87 6.24
N ARG A 180 -5.92 -7.78 5.54
CA ARG A 180 -5.29 -8.95 4.93
C ARG A 180 -4.38 -8.55 3.78
N SER A 181 -4.78 -7.57 2.97
CA SER A 181 -3.98 -7.03 1.88
C SER A 181 -2.67 -6.39 2.40
N PHE A 182 -2.73 -5.68 3.54
CA PHE A 182 -1.54 -5.19 4.25
C PHE A 182 -0.64 -6.33 4.71
N GLN A 183 -1.19 -7.35 5.39
CA GLN A 183 -0.41 -8.50 5.86
C GLN A 183 0.30 -9.22 4.70
N VAL A 184 -0.39 -9.41 3.57
CA VAL A 184 0.19 -10.04 2.37
C VAL A 184 1.29 -9.19 1.73
N PHE A 185 1.17 -7.86 1.79
CA PHE A 185 2.22 -6.91 1.42
C PHE A 185 3.43 -7.05 2.35
N ARG A 186 3.25 -6.90 3.66
CA ARG A 186 4.28 -7.03 4.70
C ARG A 186 5.04 -8.34 4.60
N ASP A 187 4.32 -9.47 4.58
CA ASP A 187 4.94 -10.79 4.54
C ASP A 187 5.65 -11.02 3.19
N GLY A 188 5.16 -10.36 2.12
CA GLY A 188 5.83 -10.32 0.82
C GLY A 188 7.18 -9.63 0.87
N LEU A 189 7.26 -8.46 1.51
CA LEU A 189 8.51 -7.75 1.72
C LEU A 189 9.49 -8.58 2.56
N ARG A 190 9.02 -9.17 3.67
CA ARG A 190 9.86 -10.01 4.55
C ARG A 190 10.50 -11.19 3.82
N ARG A 191 9.71 -11.94 3.04
CA ARG A 191 10.23 -13.04 2.22
C ARG A 191 11.21 -12.58 1.15
N MET A 192 11.06 -11.36 0.64
CA MET A 192 11.94 -10.81 -0.39
C MET A 192 13.32 -10.44 0.15
N ILE A 193 13.39 -10.06 1.43
CA ILE A 193 14.62 -9.62 2.08
C ILE A 193 15.34 -10.72 2.87
N SER A 194 14.69 -11.88 3.05
CA SER A 194 15.23 -13.06 3.74
C SER A 194 16.20 -13.83 2.85
#